data_AF-A0AAW4BGE8-F1
#
_entry.id   AF-A0AAW4BGE8-F1
#
_cell.length_a   1.000
_cell.length_b   1.000
_cell.length_c   1.000
_cell.angle_alpha   90.00
_cell.angle_beta   90.00
_cell.angle_gamma   90.00
#
_symmetry.space_group_name_H-M   'P 1'
#
loop_
_entity.id
_entity.type
_entity.pdbx_description
1 polymer ?
#
loop_
_entity_poly.entity_id
_entity_poly.type
_entity_poly.pdbx_seq_one_letter_code
_entity_poly.pdbx_strand_id
1 'polypeptide(L)'
;GSLLAFVEQIQQQMADDMAHSLFDGQSVLTEKNRHNHNLNAGMPVVFNDTLSVGQHRPLPYGKLNAFGAQTPHVYLDSMLIPSPCGGVIIKWTIQENCLKSG
;
A
#
# COMPACT_ATOMS: atom_id res chain seq x y z
N GLY A 1 18.94 -11.45 14.20
CA GLY A 1 18.88 -9.99 14.23
C GLY A 1 17.76 -9.57 15.15
N SER A 2 17.92 -8.48 15.91
CA SER A 2 16.83 -7.96 16.74
C SER A 2 15.73 -7.37 15.85
N LEU A 3 14.50 -7.30 16.38
CA LEU A 3 13.40 -6.60 15.71
C LEU A 3 13.78 -5.15 15.37
N LEU A 4 14.50 -4.48 16.27
CA LEU A 4 14.97 -3.10 16.08
C LEU A 4 15.85 -2.98 14.83
N ALA A 5 16.87 -3.83 14.69
CA ALA A 5 17.77 -3.80 13.53
C ALA A 5 17.02 -4.04 12.21
N PHE A 6 15.99 -4.90 12.23
CA PHE A 6 15.15 -5.14 11.07
C PHE A 6 14.29 -3.93 10.70
N VAL A 7 13.72 -3.24 11.70
CA VAL A 7 12.95 -2.01 11.50
C VAL A 7 13.84 -0.90 10.93
N GLU A 8 15.04 -0.71 11.49
CA GLU A 8 16.01 0.29 11.00
C GLU A 8 16.39 0.01 9.55
N GLN A 9 16.64 -1.24 9.19
CA GLN A 9 16.95 -1.64 7.82
C GLN A 9 15.80 -1.31 6.86
N ILE A 10 14.55 -1.60 7.23
CA ILE A 10 13.38 -1.26 6.41
C ILE A 10 13.25 0.26 6.24
N GLN A 11 13.40 1.01 7.34
CA GLN A 11 13.30 2.48 7.30
C GLN A 11 14.35 3.09 6.37
N GLN A 12 15.58 2.58 6.42
CA GLN A 12 16.65 3.06 5.55
C GLN A 12 16.36 2.78 4.08
N GLN A 13 15.95 1.55 3.75
CA GLN A 13 15.58 1.20 2.36
C GLN A 13 14.43 2.09 1.84
N MET A 14 13.39 2.31 2.65
CA MET A 14 12.28 3.17 2.26
C MET A 14 12.73 4.60 1.99
N ALA A 15 13.64 5.15 2.81
CA ALA A 15 14.16 6.50 2.62
C ALA A 15 14.99 6.61 1.33
N ASP A 16 15.85 5.62 1.07
CA ASP A 16 16.67 5.56 -0.14
C ASP A 16 15.80 5.44 -1.40
N ASP A 17 14.76 4.61 -1.38
CA ASP A 17 13.81 4.45 -2.50
C ASP A 17 13.05 5.76 -2.79
N MET A 18 12.59 6.47 -1.75
CA MET A 18 11.89 7.75 -1.91
C MET A 18 12.80 8.87 -2.44
N ALA A 19 14.12 8.79 -2.21
CA ALA A 19 15.08 9.73 -2.77
C ALA A 19 15.17 9.65 -4.31
N HIS A 20 14.70 8.55 -4.91
CA HIS A 20 14.67 8.32 -6.35
C HIS A 20 13.26 8.51 -6.97
N SER A 21 12.56 9.58 -6.58
CA SER A 21 11.17 9.87 -6.98
C SER A 21 10.92 10.22 -8.45
N LEU A 22 11.97 10.23 -9.29
CA LEU A 22 11.86 10.47 -10.73
C LEU A 22 11.13 9.34 -11.48
N PHE A 23 11.02 8.16 -10.86
CA PHE A 23 10.22 7.04 -11.36
C PHE A 23 9.05 6.79 -10.42
N ASP A 24 7.83 6.91 -10.94
CA ASP A 24 6.64 6.56 -10.18
C ASP A 24 6.40 5.05 -10.13
N GLY A 25 5.54 4.60 -9.22
CA GLY A 25 5.22 3.19 -9.04
C GLY A 25 4.69 2.53 -10.32
N GLN A 26 3.94 3.25 -11.16
CA GLN A 26 3.41 2.73 -12.41
C GLN A 26 4.53 2.47 -13.44
N SER A 27 5.52 3.37 -13.51
CA SER A 27 6.68 3.25 -14.39
C SER A 27 7.54 2.06 -13.97
N VAL A 28 7.77 1.88 -12.66
CA VAL A 28 8.50 0.72 -12.11
C VAL A 28 7.78 -0.59 -12.46
N LEU A 29 6.45 -0.65 -12.29
CA LEU A 29 5.66 -1.84 -12.61
C LEU A 29 5.65 -2.14 -14.10
N THR A 30 5.49 -1.11 -14.93
CA THR A 30 5.49 -1.22 -16.39
C THR A 30 6.81 -1.82 -16.87
N GLU A 31 7.94 -1.32 -16.35
CA GLU A 31 9.26 -1.82 -16.74
C GLU A 31 9.52 -3.24 -16.22
N LYS A 32 9.11 -3.54 -14.99
CA LYS A 32 9.21 -4.90 -14.41
C LYS A 32 8.38 -5.92 -15.20
N ASN A 33 7.21 -5.54 -15.70
CA ASN A 33 6.37 -6.37 -16.55
C ASN A 33 6.97 -6.53 -17.95
N ARG A 34 7.57 -5.46 -18.51
CA ARG A 34 8.26 -5.51 -19.81
C ARG A 34 9.44 -6.50 -19.81
N HIS A 35 10.18 -6.57 -18.71
CA HIS A 35 11.34 -7.46 -18.55
C HIS A 35 10.96 -8.91 -18.23
N ASN A 36 9.81 -9.17 -17.61
CA ASN A 36 9.36 -10.50 -17.24
C ASN A 36 8.20 -10.94 -18.16
N HIS A 37 8.52 -11.64 -19.26
CA HIS A 37 7.55 -12.11 -20.27
C HIS A 37 6.48 -13.11 -19.79
N ASN A 38 6.26 -13.30 -18.48
CA ASN A 38 5.38 -14.36 -17.99
C ASN A 38 4.87 -14.19 -16.54
N LEU A 39 4.33 -13.03 -16.17
CA LEU A 39 3.61 -12.90 -14.91
C LEU A 39 2.22 -12.32 -15.15
N ASN A 40 1.20 -13.04 -14.67
CA ASN A 40 -0.07 -12.45 -14.27
C ASN A 40 0.27 -11.19 -13.45
N ALA A 41 0.15 -10.03 -14.09
CA ALA A 41 0.87 -8.81 -13.77
C ALA A 41 0.25 -8.03 -12.61
N GLY A 42 -0.01 -8.71 -11.50
CA GLY A 42 -0.47 -8.09 -10.28
C GLY A 42 0.67 -7.74 -9.33
N MET A 43 0.55 -6.62 -8.63
CA MET A 43 1.26 -6.43 -7.36
C MET A 43 0.63 -7.39 -6.35
N PRO A 44 1.35 -8.38 -5.80
CA PRO A 44 0.72 -9.34 -4.92
C PRO A 44 0.24 -8.69 -3.60
N VAL A 45 0.93 -7.65 -3.12
CA VAL A 45 0.59 -6.97 -1.88
C VAL A 45 0.88 -5.48 -1.99
N VAL A 46 -0.05 -4.65 -1.54
CA VAL A 46 0.13 -3.21 -1.34
C VAL A 46 -0.11 -2.89 0.13
N PHE A 47 0.76 -2.04 0.69
CA PHE A 47 0.58 -1.43 2.00
C PHE A 47 0.30 0.05 1.81
N ASN A 48 -0.82 0.53 2.37
CA ASN A 48 -1.20 1.93 2.29
C ASN A 48 -1.37 2.52 3.69
N ASP A 49 -0.55 3.52 4.03
CA ASP A 49 -0.68 4.25 5.27
C ASP A 49 -1.40 5.58 5.06
N THR A 50 -2.58 5.69 5.67
CA THR A 50 -3.39 6.92 5.61
C THR A 50 -3.38 7.69 6.94
N LEU A 51 -2.70 7.15 7.96
CA LEU A 51 -2.47 7.81 9.25
C LEU A 51 -1.60 9.06 9.06
N SER A 52 -0.55 8.94 8.25
CA SER A 52 0.42 10.01 7.97
C SER A 52 -0.17 11.20 7.20
N VAL A 53 -1.34 11.04 6.57
CA VAL A 53 -1.97 12.07 5.72
C VAL A 53 -2.96 12.96 6.50
N GLY A 54 -3.04 12.81 7.82
CA GLY A 54 -3.71 13.78 8.70
C GLY A 54 -5.24 13.84 8.53
N GLN A 55 -5.96 12.82 9.00
CA GLN A 55 -7.44 12.77 8.92
C GLN A 55 -8.17 13.52 10.04
N HIS A 56 -7.52 14.41 10.78
CA HIS A 56 -8.19 15.16 11.85
C HIS A 56 -8.88 16.44 11.39
N ARG A 57 -8.85 16.76 10.10
CA ARG A 57 -9.61 17.88 9.56
C ARG A 57 -10.83 17.39 8.77
N PRO A 58 -12.05 17.82 9.11
CA PRO A 58 -13.20 17.63 8.24
C PRO A 58 -12.87 18.13 6.84
N LEU A 59 -13.24 17.37 5.81
CA LEU A 59 -13.11 17.84 4.43
C LEU A 59 -13.88 19.17 4.32
N PRO A 60 -13.27 20.26 3.83
CA PRO A 60 -13.93 21.55 3.74
C PRO A 60 -15.14 21.52 2.79
N TYR A 61 -15.16 20.55 1.87
CA TYR A 61 -16.26 20.30 0.94
C TYR A 61 -16.52 18.80 0.80
N GLY A 62 -17.76 18.38 1.04
CA GLY A 62 -18.22 17.00 0.85
C GLY A 62 -17.99 16.05 2.03
N LYS A 63 -18.48 14.82 1.85
CA LYS A 63 -18.30 13.71 2.79
C LYS A 63 -17.60 12.58 2.05
N LEU A 64 -16.57 12.00 2.66
CA LEU A 64 -15.95 10.79 2.16
C LEU A 64 -16.94 9.63 2.31
N ASN A 65 -17.50 9.16 1.19
CA ASN A 65 -18.52 8.11 1.19
C ASN A 65 -17.95 6.69 1.14
N ALA A 66 -16.77 6.53 0.52
CA ALA A 66 -16.07 5.25 0.45
C ALA A 66 -14.56 5.50 0.49
N PHE A 67 -13.84 4.65 1.23
CA PHE A 67 -12.40 4.69 1.35
C PHE A 67 -11.81 3.30 1.08
N GLY A 68 -10.77 3.24 0.26
CA GLY A 68 -10.11 1.99 -0.14
C GLY A 68 -10.90 1.18 -1.15
N ALA A 69 -11.13 1.74 -2.35
CA ALA A 69 -11.50 0.94 -3.50
C ALA A 69 -10.34 -0.01 -3.83
N GLN A 70 -10.64 -1.24 -4.24
CA GLN A 70 -9.61 -2.22 -4.59
C GLN A 70 -8.75 -1.67 -5.75
N THR A 71 -7.44 -1.61 -5.52
CA THR A 71 -6.51 -1.22 -6.59
C THR A 71 -6.49 -2.33 -7.66
N PRO A 72 -6.77 -2.01 -8.94
CA PRO A 72 -6.73 -3.01 -10.00
C PRO A 72 -5.38 -3.72 -10.04
N HIS A 73 -5.39 -5.05 -10.19
CA HIS A 73 -4.20 -5.90 -10.21
C HIS A 73 -3.46 -6.00 -8.85
N VAL A 74 -4.12 -5.69 -7.74
CA VAL A 74 -3.59 -5.96 -6.40
C VAL A 74 -4.28 -7.16 -5.77
N TYR A 75 -3.51 -8.19 -5.36
CA TYR A 75 -4.10 -9.38 -4.71
C TYR A 75 -4.48 -9.12 -3.26
N LEU A 76 -3.66 -8.36 -2.54
CA LEU A 76 -3.93 -7.92 -1.18
C LEU A 76 -3.61 -6.43 -1.00
N ASP A 77 -4.61 -5.66 -0.63
CA ASP A 77 -4.46 -4.27 -0.19
C ASP A 77 -4.61 -4.22 1.33
N SER A 78 -3.54 -3.85 2.04
CA SER A 78 -3.50 -3.71 3.49
C SER A 78 -3.37 -2.23 3.85
N MET A 79 -4.42 -1.65 4.41
CA MET A 79 -4.54 -0.22 4.63
C MET A 79 -4.66 0.11 6.11
N LEU A 80 -3.87 1.08 6.57
CA LEU A 80 -4.00 1.68 7.89
C LEU A 80 -4.88 2.94 7.80
N ILE A 81 -5.98 2.94 8.55
CA ILE A 81 -6.98 4.01 8.56
C ILE A 81 -7.09 4.54 9.99
N PRO A 82 -7.05 5.86 10.21
CA PRO A 82 -7.25 6.41 11.55
C PRO A 82 -8.68 6.15 12.03
N SER A 83 -8.82 5.67 13.25
CA SER A 83 -10.12 5.45 13.87
C SER A 83 -10.65 6.74 14.50
N PRO A 84 -11.96 7.02 14.41
CA PRO A 84 -12.59 8.13 15.13
C PRO A 84 -12.40 8.10 16.66
N CYS A 85 -12.13 6.92 17.24
CA CYS A 85 -11.88 6.77 18.67
C CYS A 85 -10.39 6.81 19.06
N GLY A 86 -9.50 7.26 18.18
CA GLY A 86 -8.06 7.42 18.46
C GLY A 86 -7.22 6.15 18.28
N GLY A 87 -7.80 5.08 17.73
CA GLY A 87 -7.08 3.86 17.33
C GLY A 87 -6.71 3.83 15.84
N VAL A 88 -6.30 2.65 15.38
CA VAL A 88 -6.05 2.36 13.96
C VAL A 88 -6.97 1.23 13.51
N ILE A 89 -7.64 1.43 12.38
CA ILE A 89 -8.38 0.40 11.67
C ILE A 89 -7.43 -0.18 10.61
N ILE A 90 -7.23 -1.50 10.64
CA ILE A 90 -6.48 -2.20 9.60
C ILE A 90 -7.50 -2.83 8.65
N LYS A 91 -7.57 -2.32 7.41
CA LYS A 91 -8.46 -2.84 6.37
C LYS A 91 -7.67 -3.74 5.44
N TRP A 92 -8.17 -4.95 5.23
CA TRP A 92 -7.63 -5.91 4.26
C TRP A 92 -8.64 -6.07 3.13
N THR A 93 -8.22 -5.81 1.91
CA THR A 93 -9.04 -6.06 0.71
C THR A 93 -8.31 -7.07 -0.15
N ILE A 94 -8.97 -8.17 -0.46
CA ILE A 94 -8.37 -9.28 -1.20
C ILE A 94 -9.10 -9.42 -2.53
N GLN A 95 -8.33 -9.63 -3.60
CA GLN A 95 -8.92 -10.03 -4.88
C GLN A 95 -9.44 -11.47 -4.78
N GLU A 96 -10.72 -11.65 -5.11
CA GLU A 96 -11.33 -12.97 -5.16
C GLU A 96 -10.53 -13.91 -6.08
N ASN A 97 -10.37 -15.16 -5.65
CA ASN A 97 -9.64 -16.23 -6.35
C ASN A 97 -8.12 -16.06 -6.45
N CYS A 98 -7.51 -15.08 -5.76
CA CYS A 98 -6.04 -14.90 -5.75
C CYS A 98 -5.34 -15.61 -4.57
N LEU A 99 -6.07 -15.98 -3.52
CA LEU A 99 -5.55 -16.80 -2.43
C LEU A 99 -5.86 -18.27 -2.69
N LYS A 100 -4.86 -19.13 -2.49
CA LYS A 100 -5.08 -20.58 -2.52
C LYS A 100 -5.90 -20.99 -1.31
N SER A 101 -6.87 -21.88 -1.50
CA SER A 101 -7.54 -22.56 -0.40
C SER A 101 -6.50 -23.31 0.45
N GLY A 102 -6.58 -23.16 1.77
CA GLY A 102 -5.71 -23.85 2.73
C GLY A 102 -6.11 -25.30 2.96
#